data_AF-A0A6J2T822-F1
#
_entry.id   AF-A0A6J2T822-F1
#
_cell.length_a   1.000
_cell.length_b   1.000
_cell.length_c   1.000
_cell.angle_alpha   90.00
_cell.angle_beta   90.00
_cell.angle_gamma   90.00
#
_symmetry.space_group_name_H-M   'P 1'
#
loop_
_entity.id
_entity.type
_entity.pdbx_description
1 polymer ?
#
loop_
_entity_poly.entity_id
_entity_poly.type
_entity_poly.pdbx_seq_one_letter_code
_entity_poly.pdbx_strand_id
1 'polypeptide(L)'
;MKPKPNAQRSAGSSAKNNFKSQKQKPNFKRKHGDNKQKKADKPNKPEIRKMIRQQKAAAAQAERERVKAEKEARIKQYKKQRLEKTKIISKRTQRGQPLMKDRMQLLLKQIEEMKRR
;
A
#
# COMPACT_ATOMS: atom_id res chain seq x y z
N MET A 1 11.76 9.65 38.72
CA MET A 1 10.76 9.92 37.68
C MET A 1 9.92 8.66 37.46
N LYS A 2 8.59 8.75 37.58
CA LYS A 2 7.67 7.62 37.53
C LYS A 2 7.31 7.24 36.08
N PRO A 3 7.19 5.94 35.73
CA PRO A 3 6.73 5.53 34.40
C PRO A 3 5.21 5.75 34.25
N LYS A 4 4.78 6.17 33.05
CA LYS A 4 3.36 6.35 32.71
C LYS A 4 2.70 4.99 32.43
N PRO A 5 1.54 4.66 33.01
CA PRO A 5 0.77 3.50 32.60
C PRO A 5 0.03 3.78 31.28
N ASN A 6 0.25 2.88 30.32
CA ASN A 6 -0.43 2.77 29.04
C ASN A 6 -1.52 1.72 29.18
N ALA A 7 -2.79 2.13 29.29
CA ALA A 7 -3.96 1.31 28.96
C ALA A 7 -5.24 2.12 29.16
N GLN A 8 -6.04 2.27 28.10
CA GLN A 8 -7.48 1.95 28.10
C GLN A 8 -8.04 2.23 26.70
N ARG A 9 -8.08 1.16 25.89
CA ARG A 9 -9.06 1.01 24.83
C ARG A 9 -10.38 0.64 25.51
N SER A 10 -11.35 1.55 25.54
CA SER A 10 -12.72 1.21 25.92
C SER A 10 -13.65 1.44 24.74
N ALA A 11 -14.27 0.35 24.32
CA ALA A 11 -15.33 0.32 23.34
C ALA A 11 -16.50 1.23 23.80
N GLY A 12 -16.86 2.18 22.96
CA GLY A 12 -18.06 3.01 23.11
C GLY A 12 -19.00 2.75 21.96
N SER A 13 -19.78 1.68 22.06
CA SER A 13 -21.00 1.47 21.28
C SER A 13 -21.94 2.64 21.52
N SER A 14 -22.18 3.46 20.50
CA SER A 14 -23.36 4.33 20.46
C SER A 14 -24.07 4.15 19.13
N ALA A 15 -25.04 3.24 19.15
CA ALA A 15 -26.07 3.12 18.14
C ALA A 15 -26.77 4.48 17.99
N LYS A 16 -26.48 5.19 16.90
CA LYS A 16 -27.29 6.32 16.45
C LYS A 16 -28.22 5.83 15.34
N ASN A 17 -29.48 5.79 15.73
CA ASN A 17 -30.66 5.40 14.97
C ASN A 17 -30.68 6.01 13.57
N ASN A 18 -30.54 5.14 12.57
CA ASN A 18 -30.69 5.52 11.17
C ASN A 18 -32.16 5.28 10.80
N PHE A 19 -33.02 6.27 11.07
CA PHE A 19 -34.40 6.29 10.59
C PHE A 19 -34.40 6.35 9.05
N LYS A 20 -34.30 5.20 8.41
CA LYS A 20 -34.56 5.06 6.98
C LYS A 20 -36.06 5.15 6.78
N SER A 21 -36.54 6.28 6.28
CA SER A 21 -37.88 6.40 5.73
C SER A 21 -38.07 5.33 4.67
N GLN A 22 -38.86 4.31 5.01
CA GLN A 22 -39.20 3.21 4.13
C GLN A 22 -40.20 3.73 3.10
N LYS A 23 -39.69 4.42 2.08
CA LYS A 23 -40.48 4.77 0.88
C LYS A 23 -40.85 3.45 0.20
N GLN A 24 -42.05 2.96 0.48
CA GLN A 24 -42.61 1.80 -0.21
C GLN A 24 -42.69 2.12 -1.70
N LYS A 25 -41.97 1.34 -2.51
CA LYS A 25 -42.06 1.43 -3.97
C LYS A 25 -43.36 0.76 -4.42
N PRO A 26 -44.12 1.33 -5.38
CA PRO A 26 -45.31 0.66 -5.90
C PRO A 26 -44.91 -0.65 -6.59
N ASN A 27 -45.52 -1.73 -6.12
CA ASN A 27 -45.31 -3.08 -6.64
C ASN A 27 -46.09 -3.24 -7.94
N PHE A 28 -45.51 -2.79 -9.05
CA PHE A 28 -46.06 -3.08 -10.38
C PHE A 28 -45.89 -4.58 -10.67
N LYS A 29 -46.96 -5.35 -10.44
CA LYS A 29 -47.11 -6.72 -10.95
C LYS A 29 -46.92 -6.69 -12.47
N ARG A 30 -45.72 -7.04 -12.93
CA ARG A 30 -45.47 -7.31 -14.35
C ARG A 30 -46.21 -8.60 -14.70
N LYS A 31 -47.33 -8.48 -15.40
CA LYS A 31 -48.02 -9.60 -16.04
C LYS A 31 -46.99 -10.33 -16.92
N HIS A 32 -46.95 -11.65 -16.76
CA HIS A 32 -46.18 -12.55 -17.59
C HIS A 32 -46.64 -12.38 -19.05
N GLY A 33 -45.80 -11.72 -19.84
CA GLY A 33 -45.90 -11.68 -21.29
C GLY A 33 -45.03 -12.78 -21.84
N ASP A 34 -45.68 -13.86 -22.24
CA ASP A 34 -45.12 -14.95 -23.01
C ASP A 34 -44.42 -14.41 -24.26
N ASN A 35 -43.09 -14.52 -24.27
CA ASN A 35 -42.31 -14.49 -25.49
C ASN A 35 -41.03 -15.31 -25.29
N LYS A 36 -41.22 -16.59 -24.95
CA LYS A 36 -40.18 -17.62 -25.04
C LYS A 36 -40.03 -18.07 -26.49
N GLN A 37 -39.65 -17.17 -27.39
CA GLN A 37 -39.24 -17.57 -28.73
C GLN A 37 -38.00 -16.79 -29.20
N LYS A 38 -37.03 -17.59 -29.66
CA LYS A 38 -35.88 -17.24 -30.51
C LYS A 38 -34.75 -16.43 -29.89
N LYS A 39 -33.80 -17.09 -29.20
CA LYS A 39 -32.38 -16.65 -29.13
C LYS A 39 -31.41 -17.84 -29.09
N ALA A 40 -31.49 -18.76 -30.06
CA ALA A 40 -30.58 -19.90 -30.19
C ALA A 40 -29.16 -19.50 -30.70
N ASP A 41 -29.04 -18.39 -31.43
CA ASP A 41 -27.73 -17.92 -31.98
C ASP A 41 -27.15 -16.70 -31.27
N LYS A 42 -27.48 -16.47 -29.99
CA LYS A 42 -26.87 -15.36 -29.27
C LYS A 42 -25.76 -15.86 -28.37
N PRO A 43 -24.53 -15.32 -28.49
CA PRO A 43 -23.45 -15.69 -27.60
C PRO A 43 -23.93 -15.58 -26.15
N ASN A 44 -23.68 -16.62 -25.34
CA ASN A 44 -24.16 -16.73 -23.97
C ASN A 44 -23.57 -15.58 -23.13
N LYS A 45 -24.29 -14.44 -23.15
CA LYS A 45 -23.87 -13.15 -22.61
C LYS A 45 -23.37 -13.23 -21.16
N PRO A 46 -23.92 -14.06 -20.25
CA PRO A 46 -23.35 -14.25 -18.92
C PRO A 46 -22.02 -15.01 -18.90
N GLU A 47 -21.81 -16.01 -19.75
CA GLU A 47 -20.55 -16.78 -19.79
C GLU A 47 -19.39 -15.96 -20.33
N ILE A 48 -19.62 -15.20 -21.41
CA ILE A 48 -18.62 -14.28 -21.95
C ILE A 48 -18.24 -13.21 -20.91
N ARG A 49 -19.22 -12.71 -20.15
CA ARG A 49 -18.95 -11.78 -19.05
C ARG A 49 -18.13 -12.42 -17.93
N LYS A 50 -18.36 -13.69 -17.60
CA LYS A 50 -17.56 -14.42 -16.61
C LYS A 50 -16.12 -14.58 -17.10
N MET A 51 -15.93 -14.98 -18.35
CA MET A 51 -14.61 -15.14 -18.96
C MET A 51 -13.82 -13.81 -18.98
N ILE A 52 -14.45 -12.71 -19.41
CA ILE A 52 -13.82 -11.38 -19.41
C ILE A 52 -13.47 -10.93 -17.99
N ARG A 53 -14.32 -11.21 -16.99
CA ARG A 53 -14.01 -10.89 -15.59
C ARG A 53 -12.82 -11.70 -15.07
N GLN A 54 -12.75 -12.98 -15.40
CA GLN A 54 -11.64 -13.85 -15.01
C GLN A 54 -10.32 -13.38 -15.66
N GLN A 55 -10.35 -13.06 -16.96
CA GLN A 55 -9.18 -12.51 -17.66
C GLN A 55 -8.70 -11.18 -17.04
N LYS A 56 -9.63 -10.27 -16.74
CA LYS A 56 -9.30 -9.00 -16.07
C LYS A 56 -8.78 -9.19 -14.65
N ALA A 57 -9.34 -10.16 -13.91
CA ALA A 57 -8.87 -10.48 -12.56
C ALA A 57 -7.44 -11.06 -12.57
N ALA A 58 -7.14 -11.95 -13.52
CA ALA A 58 -5.80 -12.50 -13.70
C ALA A 58 -4.78 -11.42 -14.08
N ALA A 59 -5.12 -10.52 -15.01
CA ALA A 59 -4.27 -9.40 -15.38
C ALA A 59 -4.00 -8.45 -14.18
N ALA A 60 -5.04 -8.13 -13.40
CA ALA A 60 -4.90 -7.27 -12.22
C ALA A 60 -4.07 -7.93 -11.11
N GLN A 61 -4.10 -9.26 -10.97
CA GLN A 61 -3.23 -9.98 -10.04
C GLN A 61 -1.77 -9.92 -10.48
N ALA A 62 -1.48 -10.17 -11.76
CA ALA A 62 -0.13 -10.09 -12.31
C ALA A 62 0.49 -8.69 -12.14
N GLU A 63 -0.28 -7.62 -12.37
CA GLU A 63 0.19 -6.25 -12.13
C GLU A 63 0.47 -5.97 -10.65
N ARG A 64 -0.40 -6.44 -9.74
CA ARG A 64 -0.18 -6.29 -8.30
C ARG A 64 1.07 -7.01 -7.82
N GLU A 65 1.36 -8.18 -8.37
CA GLU A 65 2.56 -8.96 -8.05
C GLU A 65 3.82 -8.25 -8.54
N ARG A 66 3.82 -7.71 -9.77
CA ARG A 66 4.93 -6.89 -10.28
C ARG A 66 5.21 -5.68 -9.39
N VAL A 67 4.17 -4.92 -9.04
CA VAL A 67 4.30 -3.75 -8.16
C VAL A 67 4.79 -4.12 -6.76
N LYS A 68 4.38 -5.27 -6.22
CA LYS A 68 4.89 -5.77 -4.94
C LYS A 68 6.38 -6.13 -5.05
N ALA A 69 6.77 -6.86 -6.09
CA ALA A 69 8.15 -7.26 -6.30
C ALA A 69 9.08 -6.05 -6.45
N GLU A 70 8.68 -5.03 -7.22
CA GLU A 70 9.44 -3.79 -7.38
C GLU A 70 9.61 -3.03 -6.05
N LYS A 71 8.54 -2.93 -5.25
CA LYS A 71 8.59 -2.28 -3.93
C LYS A 71 9.52 -3.04 -2.98
N GLU A 72 9.44 -4.37 -2.94
CA GLU A 72 10.31 -5.18 -2.11
C GLU A 72 11.77 -5.09 -2.54
N ALA A 73 12.05 -5.09 -3.84
CA ALA A 73 13.40 -4.90 -4.37
C ALA A 73 13.97 -3.54 -3.97
N ARG A 74 13.18 -2.47 -4.09
CA ARG A 74 13.58 -1.12 -3.66
C ARG A 74 13.87 -1.03 -2.16
N ILE A 75 13.03 -1.66 -1.34
CA ILE A 75 13.23 -1.71 0.12
C ILE A 75 14.52 -2.48 0.46
N LYS A 76 14.76 -3.62 -0.18
CA LYS A 76 15.99 -4.42 0.01
C LYS A 76 17.23 -3.61 -0.37
N GLN A 77 17.21 -2.92 -1.51
CA GLN A 77 18.30 -2.05 -1.94
C GLN A 77 18.55 -0.91 -0.95
N TYR A 78 17.49 -0.21 -0.51
CA TYR A 78 17.62 0.86 0.47
C TYR A 78 18.22 0.35 1.80
N LYS A 79 17.74 -0.79 2.30
CA LYS A 79 18.28 -1.40 3.52
C LYS A 79 19.76 -1.77 3.36
N LYS A 80 20.15 -2.33 2.21
CA LYS A 80 21.55 -2.66 1.90
C LYS A 80 22.43 -1.41 1.91
N GLN A 81 22.03 -0.36 1.18
CA GLN A 81 22.75 0.92 1.15
C GLN A 81 22.86 1.56 2.54
N ARG A 82 21.80 1.50 3.35
CA ARG A 82 21.82 2.00 4.73
C ARG A 82 22.82 1.23 5.60
N LEU A 83 22.85 -0.09 5.50
CA LEU A 83 23.81 -0.92 6.24
C LEU A 83 25.25 -0.66 5.80
N GLU A 84 25.50 -0.50 4.50
CA GLU A 84 26.83 -0.14 4.00
C GLU A 84 27.28 1.24 4.50
N LYS A 85 26.41 2.26 4.40
CA LYS A 85 26.68 3.61 4.92
C LYS A 85 26.94 3.60 6.42
N THR A 86 26.11 2.91 7.20
CA THR A 86 26.28 2.84 8.66
C THR A 86 27.56 2.11 9.05
N LYS A 87 27.94 1.03 8.36
CA LYS A 87 29.24 0.36 8.56
C LYS A 87 30.42 1.29 8.27
N ILE A 88 30.36 2.06 7.18
CA ILE A 88 31.39 3.05 6.83
C ILE A 88 31.48 4.13 7.93
N ILE A 89 30.34 4.68 8.35
CA ILE A 89 30.29 5.70 9.41
C ILE A 89 30.81 5.13 10.74
N SER A 90 30.48 3.89 11.09
CA SER A 90 30.94 3.24 12.31
C SER A 90 32.43 2.97 12.32
N LYS A 91 33.07 2.77 11.16
CA LYS A 91 34.53 2.65 11.05
C LYS A 91 35.20 4.02 11.14
N ARG A 92 34.58 5.03 10.53
CA ARG A 92 35.09 6.40 10.48
C ARG A 92 34.91 7.16 11.81
N THR A 93 33.89 6.81 12.57
CA THR A 93 33.51 7.50 13.81
C THR A 93 33.33 6.51 14.97
N GLN A 94 33.91 6.82 16.13
CA GLN A 94 33.65 6.12 17.39
C GLN A 94 32.58 6.89 18.17
N ARG A 95 31.40 6.28 18.40
CA ARG A 95 30.26 6.91 19.09
C ARG A 95 29.85 8.28 18.50
N GLY A 96 29.96 8.44 17.18
CA GLY A 96 29.62 9.69 16.49
C GLY A 96 30.74 10.74 16.46
N GLN A 97 31.88 10.48 17.12
CA GLN A 97 33.08 11.31 17.00
C GLN A 97 34.03 10.71 15.96
N PRO A 98 34.53 11.48 14.97
CA PRO A 98 35.48 10.97 13.99
C PRO A 98 36.77 10.50 14.65
N LEU A 99 37.22 9.30 14.28
CA LEU A 99 38.45 8.72 14.79
C LEU A 99 39.64 9.58 14.36
N MET A 100 40.68 9.70 15.18
CA MET A 100 41.74 10.72 14.99
C MET A 100 42.37 10.75 13.60
N LYS A 101 42.57 9.58 12.97
CA LYS A 101 43.11 9.45 11.60
C LYS A 101 42.16 10.00 10.53
N ASP A 102 40.85 9.85 10.73
CA ASP A 102 39.81 10.23 9.76
C ASP A 102 39.21 11.63 10.03
N ARG A 103 39.43 12.18 11.23
CA ARG A 103 38.97 13.51 11.65
C ARG A 103 39.64 14.61 10.84
N MET A 104 40.94 14.51 10.59
CA MET A 104 41.68 15.49 9.79
C MET A 104 41.18 15.52 8.34
N GLN A 105 40.97 14.36 7.71
CA GLN A 105 40.39 14.30 6.36
C GLN A 105 38.94 14.81 6.30
N LEU A 106 38.14 14.55 7.35
CA LEU A 106 36.78 15.10 7.46
C LEU A 106 36.81 16.64 7.50
N LEU A 107 37.71 17.21 8.31
CA LEU A 107 37.89 18.67 8.42
C LEU A 107 38.36 19.28 7.10
N LEU A 108 39.37 18.69 6.44
CA LEU A 108 39.85 19.16 5.13
C LEU A 108 38.73 19.14 4.07
N LYS A 109 37.94 18.06 4.04
CA LYS A 109 36.80 17.95 3.12
C LYS A 109 35.72 19.00 3.41
N GLN A 110 35.41 19.27 4.67
CA GLN A 110 34.44 20.30 5.06
C GLN A 110 34.92 21.70 4.64
N ILE A 111 36.21 22.00 4.82
CA ILE A 111 36.81 23.26 4.36
C ILE A 111 36.69 23.39 2.84
N GLU A 112 36.98 22.32 2.09
CA GLU A 112 36.86 22.34 0.63
C GLU A 112 35.40 22.52 0.15
N GLU A 113 34.44 21.83 0.77
CA GLU A 113 33.01 22.00 0.49
C GLU A 113 32.51 23.41 0.85
N MET A 114 33.05 24.01 1.93
CA MET A 114 32.74 25.40 2.30
C MET A 114 33.35 26.42 1.33
N LYS A 115 34.51 26.13 0.73
CA LYS A 115 35.14 27.01 -0.28
C LYS A 115 34.51 26.90 -1.67
N ARG A 116 33.82 25.80 -1.96
CA ARG A 116 33.09 25.60 -3.24
C ARG A 116 31.66 26.19 -3.21
N ARG A 117 31.17 26.60 -2.04
CA ARG A 117 29.96 27.41 -1.90
C ARG A 117 30.31 28.88 -1.97
#